data_AF-A0A2K3QIC3-F1
#
_entry.id   AF-A0A2K3QIC3-F1
#
_cell.length_a   1.000
_cell.length_b   1.000
_cell.length_c   1.000
_cell.angle_alpha   90.00
_cell.angle_beta   90.00
_cell.angle_gamma   90.00
#
_symmetry.space_group_name_H-M   'P 1'
#
loop_
_entity.id
_entity.type
_entity.pdbx_description
1 polymer ?
#
loop_
_entity_poly.entity_id
_entity_poly.type
_entity_poly.pdbx_seq_one_letter_code
_entity_poly.pdbx_strand_id
1 'polypeptide(L)'
;MSRYGWSLNREQSSPYSSMSGGVPAVTDEDFSYITSQDLDDPPLGSPDGRYHPRSHSLAQPAPEDDVLLIKNKGVTYPAHFPAYSIGDGKLRVRDVRERVGIMVDLPERATRRIKLLYKGKQLKEPAAPIRDYGVKNKSELMAVLPDVDEESSPSDEEMVIVGDSPRDDAKSQRRRKRKGRKRGGREDGDSASSPRDSNSNSKSPPPPAASSGPMKRIEELSSEFTAKWLPVCVQYTASPPSDPKTREEEHRKLSESLLQSILLKLDGVETEGIAEVVIDGKGHLLGRLASIVAKQLLNGQKIVIVRCEALNISGEFFRAKLKYHAYLRKMTRYNPTRGGPFHFRAPSRIFYKAVRGMIPHKTARGAAALERLKVFEGVPPPYDKQKKMVVPQALRVLRLQPGRKYCTVGRLSHEVGWKYQDVVARLEERRKAKGAAYYERKKVAARQLSDAKKNASTKTETAKALAAFGY
;
A
#
# COMPACT_ATOMS: atom_id res chain seq x y z
N MET A 1 19.01 -48.95 52.39
CA MET A 1 18.25 -47.70 52.65
C MET A 1 17.12 -47.60 51.62
N SER A 2 16.01 -46.92 51.94
CA SER A 2 14.70 -46.92 51.22
C SER A 2 14.69 -47.20 49.71
N ARG A 3 13.77 -47.94 49.06
CA ARG A 3 12.51 -48.71 49.31
C ARG A 3 11.59 -48.33 48.12
N TYR A 4 10.96 -49.19 47.32
CA TYR A 4 10.81 -50.65 47.23
C TYR A 4 10.57 -51.06 45.75
N GLY A 5 10.66 -52.35 45.40
CA GLY A 5 9.93 -52.97 44.26
C GLY A 5 8.65 -53.66 44.77
N TRP A 6 7.81 -54.38 44.02
CA TRP A 6 7.62 -54.72 42.59
C TRP A 6 6.09 -54.55 42.32
N SER A 7 5.40 -54.92 41.23
CA SER A 7 5.58 -55.96 40.21
C SER A 7 4.67 -55.75 38.98
N LEU A 8 4.96 -56.52 37.93
CA LEU A 8 4.11 -56.84 36.76
C LEU A 8 2.59 -56.80 37.05
N ASN A 9 1.78 -56.22 36.15
CA ASN A 9 1.24 -56.95 34.98
C ASN A 9 0.45 -56.05 33.99
N ARG A 10 0.19 -56.61 32.81
CA ARG A 10 -0.93 -56.29 31.88
C ARG A 10 -0.83 -55.09 30.91
N GLU A 11 -0.46 -55.46 29.67
CA GLU A 11 -1.09 -55.10 28.38
C GLU A 11 -1.28 -53.61 28.01
N GLN A 12 -0.47 -53.17 27.04
CA GLN A 12 -0.74 -51.98 26.22
C GLN A 12 -2.03 -52.17 25.42
N SER A 13 -3.04 -51.33 25.64
CA SER A 13 -4.23 -51.24 24.79
C SER A 13 -4.12 -50.09 23.78
N SER A 14 -4.41 -50.41 22.52
CA SER A 14 -4.43 -49.49 21.37
C SER A 14 -5.42 -48.32 21.56
N PRO A 15 -5.17 -47.13 20.98
CA PRO A 15 -6.09 -45.98 21.06
C PRO A 15 -7.41 -46.14 20.28
N TYR A 16 -7.74 -47.35 19.83
CA TYR A 16 -8.97 -47.70 19.11
C TYR A 16 -9.97 -48.51 19.99
N SER A 17 -9.92 -48.36 21.31
CA SER A 17 -11.01 -48.83 22.17
C SER A 17 -12.22 -47.89 22.03
N SER A 18 -13.30 -48.42 21.45
CA SER A 18 -14.62 -47.78 21.48
C SER A 18 -15.05 -47.56 22.93
N MET A 19 -15.31 -46.30 23.30
CA MET A 19 -15.92 -45.97 24.59
C MET A 19 -17.19 -46.79 24.83
N SER A 20 -17.33 -47.35 26.02
CA SER A 20 -18.56 -47.97 26.51
C SER A 20 -19.59 -46.88 26.84
N GLY A 21 -20.15 -46.29 25.79
CA GLY A 21 -21.31 -45.40 25.82
C GLY A 21 -22.09 -45.67 24.55
N GLY A 22 -23.35 -46.10 24.69
CA GLY A 22 -24.19 -46.43 23.53
C GLY A 22 -24.36 -45.22 22.60
N VAL A 23 -24.64 -45.51 21.32
CA VAL A 23 -25.07 -44.47 20.38
C VAL A 23 -26.26 -43.73 21.02
N PRO A 24 -26.24 -42.39 21.13
CA PRO A 24 -27.38 -41.66 21.66
C PRO A 24 -28.64 -42.01 20.86
N ALA A 25 -29.73 -42.32 21.56
CA ALA A 25 -31.03 -42.50 20.92
C ALA A 25 -31.50 -41.13 20.43
N VAL A 26 -31.17 -40.81 19.18
CA VAL A 26 -31.62 -39.57 18.53
C VAL A 26 -33.13 -39.66 18.32
N THR A 27 -33.85 -38.70 18.87
CA THR A 27 -35.30 -38.56 18.76
C THR A 27 -35.64 -37.30 17.94
N ASP A 28 -36.86 -37.19 17.41
CA ASP A 28 -37.27 -35.99 16.66
C ASP A 28 -37.23 -34.70 17.53
N GLU A 29 -37.29 -34.84 18.86
CA GLU A 29 -37.15 -33.72 19.81
C GLU A 29 -35.72 -33.13 19.82
N ASP A 30 -34.71 -33.84 19.33
CA ASP A 30 -33.33 -33.36 19.18
C ASP A 30 -33.13 -32.46 17.94
N PHE A 31 -34.11 -32.38 17.03
CA PHE A 31 -34.04 -31.60 15.79
C PHE A 31 -35.00 -30.40 15.78
N SER A 32 -34.45 -29.20 15.95
CA SER A 32 -35.20 -27.97 15.65
C SER A 32 -35.24 -27.71 14.13
N TYR A 33 -36.37 -27.98 13.49
CA TYR A 33 -36.59 -27.64 12.08
C TYR A 33 -36.85 -26.14 11.91
N ILE A 34 -36.13 -25.49 10.99
CA ILE A 34 -36.46 -24.13 10.55
C ILE A 34 -37.80 -24.20 9.81
N THR A 35 -38.82 -23.55 10.37
CA THR A 35 -40.10 -23.38 9.68
C THR A 35 -39.98 -22.25 8.65
N SER A 36 -40.91 -22.19 7.69
CA SER A 36 -40.96 -21.06 6.75
C SER A 36 -41.18 -19.72 7.47
N GLN A 37 -41.79 -19.73 8.66
CA GLN A 37 -42.00 -18.55 9.50
C GLN A 37 -40.67 -17.97 10.03
N ASP A 38 -39.72 -18.84 10.40
CA ASP A 38 -38.43 -18.45 11.00
C ASP A 38 -37.45 -17.81 10.00
N LEU A 39 -37.76 -17.84 8.70
CA LEU A 39 -36.96 -17.19 7.65
C LEU A 39 -37.39 -15.74 7.37
N ASP A 40 -38.65 -15.39 7.68
CA ASP A 40 -39.24 -14.09 7.35
C ASP A 40 -39.12 -13.07 8.51
N ASP A 41 -39.05 -13.53 9.76
CA ASP A 41 -38.96 -12.66 10.96
C ASP A 41 -37.53 -12.56 11.55
N PRO A 42 -36.97 -11.34 11.74
CA PRO A 42 -35.68 -11.16 12.41
C PRO A 42 -35.80 -11.36 13.94
N PRO A 43 -34.84 -12.02 14.62
CA PRO A 43 -35.04 -12.52 15.97
C PRO A 43 -35.06 -11.40 17.02
N LEU A 44 -36.25 -11.11 17.55
CA LEU A 44 -36.45 -10.44 18.84
C LEU A 44 -36.43 -11.51 19.93
N GLY A 45 -35.49 -11.38 20.87
CA GLY A 45 -35.21 -12.44 21.86
C GLY A 45 -36.35 -12.67 22.85
N SER A 46 -36.59 -13.96 23.15
CA SER A 46 -37.43 -14.42 24.25
C SER A 46 -36.61 -15.21 25.29
N PRO A 47 -37.09 -15.34 26.54
CA PRO A 47 -36.26 -15.73 27.68
C PRO A 47 -36.27 -17.25 27.97
N ASP A 48 -35.36 -17.64 28.85
CA ASP A 48 -35.03 -19.01 29.32
C ASP A 48 -34.36 -19.95 28.28
N GLY A 49 -33.27 -20.67 28.61
CA GLY A 49 -32.43 -20.54 29.80
C GLY A 49 -31.72 -21.82 30.26
N ARG A 50 -30.58 -22.20 29.63
CA ARG A 50 -29.35 -22.73 30.28
C ARG A 50 -28.28 -23.19 29.26
N TYR A 51 -27.03 -23.22 29.72
CA TYR A 51 -25.81 -23.69 29.02
C TYR A 51 -25.36 -22.93 27.76
N HIS A 52 -24.88 -21.70 27.95
CA HIS A 52 -23.81 -21.15 27.11
C HIS A 52 -22.43 -21.34 27.77
N PRO A 53 -21.41 -21.83 27.05
CA PRO A 53 -20.03 -21.70 27.50
C PRO A 53 -19.67 -20.21 27.53
N ARG A 54 -18.94 -19.76 28.56
CA ARG A 54 -18.60 -18.34 28.77
C ARG A 54 -18.14 -17.67 27.48
N SER A 55 -19.05 -16.92 26.84
CA SER A 55 -18.69 -15.97 25.82
C SER A 55 -17.77 -14.93 26.47
N HIS A 56 -16.69 -14.59 25.79
CA HIS A 56 -15.94 -13.39 26.16
C HIS A 56 -16.93 -12.23 26.21
N SER A 57 -16.88 -11.47 27.32
CA SER A 57 -17.60 -10.23 27.54
C SER A 57 -17.87 -9.51 26.23
N LEU A 58 -19.14 -9.23 25.92
CA LEU A 58 -19.52 -8.26 24.90
C LEU A 58 -18.63 -7.04 25.10
N ALA A 59 -17.69 -6.83 24.19
CA ALA A 59 -16.83 -5.68 24.24
C ALA A 59 -17.77 -4.47 24.15
N GLN A 60 -17.80 -3.66 25.21
CA GLN A 60 -18.58 -2.43 25.20
C GLN A 60 -18.26 -1.68 23.91
N PRO A 61 -19.26 -1.07 23.24
CA PRO A 61 -19.01 -0.29 22.03
C PRO A 61 -17.86 0.67 22.33
N ALA A 62 -16.81 0.63 21.49
CA ALA A 62 -15.60 1.38 21.75
C ALA A 62 -15.98 2.85 22.01
N PRO A 63 -15.57 3.43 23.15
CA PRO A 63 -16.15 4.67 23.61
C PRO A 63 -15.95 5.78 22.57
N GLU A 64 -17.01 6.53 22.28
CA GLU A 64 -16.99 7.52 21.20
C GLU A 64 -15.98 8.64 21.50
N ASP A 65 -15.20 9.02 20.49
CA ASP A 65 -14.28 10.16 20.54
C ASP A 65 -15.03 11.45 20.94
N ASP A 66 -14.41 12.27 21.77
CA ASP A 66 -14.91 13.60 22.10
C ASP A 66 -14.73 14.52 20.87
N VAL A 67 -15.82 15.16 20.42
CA VAL A 67 -15.83 16.00 19.21
C VAL A 67 -16.05 17.47 19.59
N LEU A 68 -15.22 18.36 19.06
CA LEU A 68 -15.42 19.81 19.12
C LEU A 68 -15.65 20.37 17.72
N LEU A 69 -16.58 21.31 17.59
CA LEU A 69 -16.95 21.92 16.31
C LEU A 69 -16.19 23.24 16.15
N ILE A 70 -15.09 23.23 15.41
CA ILE A 70 -14.21 24.40 15.24
C ILE A 70 -14.73 25.27 14.10
N LYS A 71 -15.24 26.46 14.42
CA LYS A 71 -15.75 27.44 13.46
C LYS A 71 -14.68 28.48 13.11
N ASN A 72 -14.35 28.63 11.84
CA ASN A 72 -13.36 29.58 11.33
C ASN A 72 -13.78 30.13 9.95
N LYS A 73 -13.79 31.46 9.79
CA LYS A 73 -14.20 32.18 8.55
C LYS A 73 -15.46 31.58 7.88
N GLY A 74 -16.49 31.30 8.68
CA GLY A 74 -17.79 30.75 8.22
C GLY A 74 -17.85 29.23 8.04
N VAL A 75 -16.73 28.50 8.10
CA VAL A 75 -16.69 27.04 7.95
C VAL A 75 -16.51 26.36 9.31
N THR A 76 -17.31 25.32 9.57
CA THR A 76 -17.23 24.51 10.80
C THR A 76 -16.58 23.15 10.51
N TYR A 77 -15.56 22.78 11.30
CA TYR A 77 -14.80 21.55 11.16
C TYR A 77 -14.87 20.70 12.45
N PRO A 78 -15.20 19.39 12.38
CA PRO A 78 -15.19 18.52 13.55
C PRO A 78 -13.75 18.10 13.92
N ALA A 79 -13.25 18.61 15.04
CA ALA A 79 -12.00 18.19 15.66
C ALA A 79 -12.28 17.05 16.64
N HIS A 80 -11.69 15.88 16.40
CA HIS A 80 -11.87 14.67 17.20
C HIS A 80 -10.72 14.51 18.20
N PHE A 81 -11.04 14.11 19.42
CA PHE A 81 -10.13 13.87 20.54
C PHE A 81 -10.47 12.53 21.20
N PRO A 82 -9.53 11.89 21.95
CA PRO A 82 -9.82 10.63 22.61
C PRO A 82 -11.06 10.70 23.50
N ALA A 83 -11.83 9.61 23.52
CA ALA A 83 -13.04 9.50 24.34
C ALA A 83 -12.82 9.89 25.82
N TYR A 84 -13.82 10.57 26.39
CA TYR A 84 -13.83 11.12 27.74
C TYR A 84 -12.72 12.14 28.08
N SER A 85 -11.89 12.56 27.12
CA SER A 85 -10.82 13.53 27.38
C SER A 85 -11.34 14.90 27.85
N ILE A 86 -12.54 15.32 27.41
CA ILE A 86 -13.24 16.50 27.93
C ILE A 86 -13.80 16.21 29.32
N GLY A 87 -14.51 15.09 29.48
CA GLY A 87 -15.17 14.68 30.71
C GLY A 87 -14.21 14.57 31.90
N ASP A 88 -13.06 13.93 31.68
CA ASP A 88 -11.99 13.72 32.66
C ASP A 88 -11.16 14.98 32.96
N GLY A 89 -11.36 16.09 32.23
CA GLY A 89 -10.52 17.29 32.32
C GLY A 89 -9.09 17.09 31.78
N LYS A 90 -8.84 16.02 31.01
CA LYS A 90 -7.53 15.72 30.41
C LYS A 90 -7.21 16.64 29.23
N LEU A 91 -8.22 17.03 28.46
CA LEU A 91 -8.07 17.88 27.28
C LEU A 91 -7.92 19.36 27.67
N ARG A 92 -6.75 19.93 27.39
CA ARG A 92 -6.38 21.31 27.73
C ARG A 92 -6.56 22.26 26.55
N VAL A 93 -6.65 23.56 26.83
CA VAL A 93 -6.77 24.60 25.80
C VAL A 93 -5.64 24.55 24.76
N ARG A 94 -4.40 24.26 25.19
CA ARG A 94 -3.26 24.10 24.26
C ARG A 94 -3.47 22.95 23.27
N ASP A 95 -4.02 21.82 23.72
CA ASP A 95 -4.13 20.60 22.91
C ASP A 95 -5.19 20.82 21.80
N VAL A 96 -6.26 21.55 22.12
CA VAL A 96 -7.24 22.04 21.13
C VAL A 96 -6.59 23.05 20.18
N ARG A 97 -5.77 23.98 20.68
CA ARG A 97 -5.07 24.98 19.86
C ARG A 97 -4.12 24.31 18.85
N GLU A 98 -3.36 23.31 19.29
CA GLU A 98 -2.50 22.47 18.45
C GLU A 98 -3.30 21.71 17.39
N ARG A 99 -4.43 21.09 17.77
CA ARG A 99 -5.32 20.41 16.81
C ARG A 99 -5.83 21.36 15.72
N VAL A 100 -6.23 22.58 16.08
CA VAL A 100 -6.68 23.61 15.12
C VAL A 100 -5.53 24.07 14.22
N GLY A 101 -4.34 24.33 14.77
CA GLY A 101 -3.15 24.71 13.99
C GLY A 101 -2.78 23.64 12.94
N ILE A 102 -2.85 22.37 13.33
CA ILE A 102 -2.65 21.23 12.41
C ILE A 102 -3.73 21.19 11.31
N MET A 103 -5.01 21.42 11.64
CA MET A 103 -6.12 21.35 10.68
C MET A 103 -6.07 22.47 9.63
N VAL A 104 -5.58 23.66 9.99
CA VAL A 104 -5.45 24.80 9.06
C VAL A 104 -4.04 24.90 8.44
N ASP A 105 -3.12 24.01 8.82
CA ASP A 105 -1.72 23.98 8.37
C ASP A 105 -0.91 25.23 8.73
N LEU A 106 -1.04 25.69 9.98
CA LEU A 106 -0.21 26.76 10.54
C LEU A 106 1.09 26.19 11.14
N PRO A 107 2.21 26.94 11.08
CA PRO A 107 3.43 26.59 11.81
C PRO A 107 3.19 26.66 13.33
N GLU A 108 4.01 25.98 14.13
CA GLU A 108 3.79 25.89 15.58
C GLU A 108 3.82 27.28 16.25
N ARG A 109 4.70 28.18 15.79
CA ARG A 109 4.78 29.58 16.25
C ARG A 109 3.45 30.33 16.05
N ALA A 110 2.82 30.21 14.88
CA ALA A 110 1.52 30.82 14.60
C ALA A 110 0.38 30.09 15.34
N THR A 111 0.49 28.78 15.52
CA THR A 111 -0.48 27.96 16.26
C THR A 111 -0.63 28.47 17.71
N ARG A 112 0.47 28.84 18.37
CA ARG A 112 0.44 29.43 19.72
C ARG A 112 -0.35 30.76 19.80
N ARG A 113 -0.48 31.51 18.69
CA ARG A 113 -1.20 32.80 18.61
C ARG A 113 -2.72 32.67 18.33
N ILE A 114 -3.24 31.47 18.02
CA ILE A 114 -4.67 31.25 17.76
C ILE A 114 -5.50 31.59 19.01
N LYS A 115 -6.53 32.43 18.85
CA LYS A 115 -7.51 32.74 19.90
C LYS A 115 -8.71 31.81 19.77
N LEU A 116 -9.01 31.06 20.82
CA LEU A 116 -10.19 30.20 20.92
C LEU A 116 -11.26 30.90 21.77
N LEU A 117 -12.50 30.95 21.29
CA LEU A 117 -13.64 31.53 22.00
C LEU A 117 -14.79 30.52 22.10
N TYR A 118 -15.39 30.42 23.29
CA TYR A 118 -16.60 29.65 23.57
C TYR A 118 -17.67 30.59 24.13
N LYS A 119 -18.85 30.66 23.48
CA LYS A 119 -19.97 31.54 23.90
C LYS A 119 -19.52 32.98 24.23
N GLY A 120 -18.66 33.55 23.39
CA GLY A 120 -18.07 34.90 23.56
C GLY A 120 -16.90 35.00 24.56
N LYS A 121 -16.68 34.00 25.44
CA LYS A 121 -15.55 33.99 26.39
C LYS A 121 -14.29 33.42 25.73
N GLN A 122 -13.16 34.11 25.84
CA GLN A 122 -11.88 33.64 25.35
C GLN A 122 -11.24 32.62 26.30
N LEU A 123 -10.78 31.50 25.75
CA LEU A 123 -10.01 30.48 26.46
C LEU A 123 -8.55 30.96 26.57
N LYS A 124 -8.24 31.70 27.64
CA LYS A 124 -6.95 32.39 27.82
C LYS A 124 -5.82 31.43 28.22
N GLU A 125 -6.05 30.58 29.20
CA GLU A 125 -4.99 29.78 29.83
C GLU A 125 -4.70 28.50 29.05
N PRO A 126 -3.48 28.30 28.51
CA PRO A 126 -3.17 27.13 27.68
C PRO A 126 -3.15 25.81 28.46
N ALA A 127 -2.83 25.87 29.76
CA ALA A 127 -2.73 24.70 30.63
C ALA A 127 -4.07 24.27 31.24
N ALA A 128 -5.08 25.12 31.25
CA ALA A 128 -6.38 24.82 31.87
C ALA A 128 -7.14 23.72 31.08
N PRO A 129 -7.85 22.81 31.76
CA PRO A 129 -8.85 21.93 31.14
C PRO A 129 -9.92 22.74 30.40
N ILE A 130 -10.33 22.30 29.20
CA ILE A 130 -11.37 23.05 28.46
C ILE A 130 -12.75 22.96 29.11
N ARG A 131 -12.98 21.92 29.93
CA ARG A 131 -14.21 21.70 30.70
C ARG A 131 -14.49 22.86 31.66
N ASP A 132 -13.45 23.51 32.17
CA ASP A 132 -13.56 24.57 33.17
C ASP A 132 -14.09 25.89 32.54
N TYR A 133 -13.92 26.04 31.22
CA TYR A 133 -14.60 27.08 30.43
C TYR A 133 -16.04 26.72 30.05
N GLY A 134 -16.58 25.60 30.56
CA GLY A 134 -17.92 25.09 30.28
C GLY A 134 -18.05 24.33 28.95
N VAL A 135 -16.94 23.99 28.30
CA VAL A 135 -16.93 23.24 27.02
C VAL A 135 -17.31 21.78 27.27
N LYS A 136 -18.23 21.26 26.45
CA LYS A 136 -18.72 19.87 26.47
C LYS A 136 -18.54 19.20 25.11
N ASN A 137 -18.70 17.88 25.01
CA ASN A 137 -18.76 17.20 23.71
C ASN A 137 -19.80 17.87 22.77
N LYS A 138 -19.48 17.94 21.48
CA LYS A 138 -20.22 18.62 20.40
C LYS A 138 -20.35 20.15 20.56
N SER A 139 -19.55 20.78 21.44
CA SER A 139 -19.54 22.25 21.58
C SER A 139 -18.89 22.96 20.39
N GLU A 140 -19.48 24.10 19.98
CA GLU A 140 -18.90 25.00 18.98
C GLU A 140 -17.86 25.96 19.59
N LEU A 141 -16.64 25.95 19.03
CA LEU A 141 -15.55 26.87 19.38
C LEU A 141 -15.22 27.74 18.17
N MET A 142 -15.20 29.06 18.35
CA MET A 142 -14.72 29.97 17.32
C MET A 142 -13.20 30.09 17.41
N ALA A 143 -12.50 29.76 16.32
CA ALA A 143 -11.05 29.90 16.20
C ALA A 143 -10.72 31.14 15.35
N VAL A 144 -10.20 32.18 16.00
CA VAL A 144 -9.63 33.35 15.31
C VAL A 144 -8.14 33.09 15.12
N LEU A 145 -7.74 32.92 13.86
CA LEU A 145 -6.35 32.73 13.48
C LEU A 145 -5.62 34.09 13.53
N PRO A 146 -4.30 34.11 13.82
CA PRO A 146 -3.50 35.29 13.53
C PRO A 146 -3.48 35.54 12.03
N ASP A 147 -3.50 36.81 11.63
CA ASP A 147 -3.11 37.18 10.26
C ASP A 147 -1.63 36.84 10.07
N VAL A 148 -1.35 36.18 8.94
CA VAL A 148 -0.04 35.63 8.59
C VAL A 148 0.52 36.46 7.44
N ASP A 149 0.76 37.74 7.72
CA ASP A 149 1.52 38.59 6.82
C ASP A 149 2.96 38.07 6.70
N GLU A 150 3.58 38.33 5.56
CA GLU A 150 4.75 37.58 5.09
C GLU A 150 6.01 37.80 5.95
N GLU A 151 6.47 36.74 6.62
CA GLU A 151 7.90 36.46 6.78
C GLU A 151 8.21 35.06 6.26
N SER A 152 8.28 34.97 4.94
CA SER A 152 8.74 33.81 4.18
C SER A 152 10.26 33.68 4.24
N SER A 153 10.77 33.10 5.34
CA SER A 153 12.14 32.56 5.37
C SER A 153 12.09 31.03 5.57
N PRO A 154 12.38 30.23 4.52
CA PRO A 154 12.47 28.78 4.64
C PRO A 154 13.83 28.38 5.19
N SER A 155 14.06 28.64 6.49
CA SER A 155 15.27 28.23 7.21
C SER A 155 15.03 27.01 8.10
N ASP A 156 15.64 25.89 7.70
CA ASP A 156 15.93 24.66 8.46
C ASP A 156 14.89 24.14 9.49
N GLU A 157 13.96 23.32 9.00
CA GLU A 157 13.39 22.21 9.80
C GLU A 157 13.93 20.85 9.30
N GLU A 158 15.02 20.41 9.91
CA GLU A 158 15.53 19.02 10.01
C GLU A 158 15.45 18.11 8.78
N MET A 159 16.33 18.35 7.80
CA MET A 159 16.77 17.26 6.93
C MET A 159 17.90 16.47 7.62
N VAL A 160 17.56 15.34 8.28
CA VAL A 160 18.57 14.43 8.85
C VAL A 160 19.27 13.66 7.73
N ILE A 161 20.14 14.35 7.00
CA ILE A 161 21.18 13.73 6.17
C ILE A 161 22.26 13.27 7.15
N VAL A 162 22.39 11.96 7.33
CA VAL A 162 23.59 11.37 7.94
C VAL A 162 24.70 11.47 6.89
N GLY A 163 25.37 12.62 6.86
CA GLY A 163 26.56 12.84 6.07
C GLY A 163 27.76 12.22 6.79
N ASP A 164 28.28 11.11 6.26
CA ASP A 164 29.69 10.79 6.46
C ASP A 164 30.50 11.87 5.72
N SER A 165 31.20 12.73 6.46
CA SER A 165 32.14 13.67 5.86
C SER A 165 33.31 12.91 5.22
N PRO A 166 33.75 13.29 4.01
CA PRO A 166 34.80 12.58 3.31
C PRO A 166 36.16 12.77 3.99
N ARG A 167 37.02 11.76 3.84
CA ARG A 167 38.47 11.93 3.97
C ARG A 167 39.11 11.60 2.64
N ASP A 168 39.79 12.59 2.07
CA ASP A 168 40.78 12.36 1.02
C ASP A 168 41.92 11.48 1.56
N ASP A 169 42.45 10.56 0.75
CA ASP A 169 43.75 10.83 0.12
C ASP A 169 44.19 9.83 -0.97
N ALA A 170 45.03 10.37 -1.86
CA ALA A 170 46.07 9.75 -2.67
C ALA A 170 45.91 8.34 -3.32
N LYS A 171 45.73 8.37 -4.64
CA LYS A 171 46.55 7.67 -5.68
C LYS A 171 47.30 6.38 -5.29
N SER A 172 47.00 5.28 -5.99
CA SER A 172 48.07 4.53 -6.67
C SER A 172 47.63 3.99 -8.03
N GLN A 173 48.40 4.31 -9.06
CA GLN A 173 48.28 3.69 -10.38
C GLN A 173 49.03 2.36 -10.39
N ARG A 174 48.48 1.31 -11.01
CA ARG A 174 49.32 0.31 -11.70
C ARG A 174 48.62 -0.35 -12.89
N ARG A 175 49.08 0.01 -14.08
CA ARG A 175 48.76 -0.65 -15.36
C ARG A 175 49.40 -2.04 -15.46
N ARG A 176 48.77 -2.93 -16.26
CA ARG A 176 49.32 -4.03 -17.10
C ARG A 176 48.51 -5.34 -16.89
N LYS A 177 48.36 -6.24 -17.87
CA LYS A 177 48.36 -6.17 -19.36
C LYS A 177 47.76 -7.51 -19.87
N ARG A 178 47.10 -7.49 -21.03
CA ARG A 178 46.61 -8.64 -21.83
C ARG A 178 47.38 -9.98 -21.68
N LYS A 179 46.64 -11.10 -21.64
CA LYS A 179 46.63 -12.14 -22.70
C LYS A 179 45.50 -13.15 -22.46
N GLY A 180 45.06 -13.86 -23.50
CA GLY A 180 44.13 -14.99 -23.39
C GLY A 180 44.34 -15.99 -24.53
N ARG A 181 43.64 -17.13 -24.50
CA ARG A 181 43.34 -17.98 -25.68
C ARG A 181 42.39 -19.15 -25.34
N LYS A 182 41.47 -19.45 -26.28
CA LYS A 182 40.95 -20.76 -26.76
C LYS A 182 41.52 -22.03 -26.07
N ARG A 183 40.80 -23.15 -25.87
CA ARG A 183 39.86 -23.88 -26.77
C ARG A 183 39.30 -25.15 -26.07
N GLY A 184 38.25 -25.77 -26.64
CA GLY A 184 37.76 -27.13 -26.30
C GLY A 184 36.61 -27.15 -25.26
N GLY A 185 35.45 -27.76 -25.48
CA GLY A 185 34.89 -28.38 -26.69
C GLY A 185 34.70 -29.90 -26.61
N ARG A 186 33.49 -30.33 -26.22
CA ARG A 186 32.71 -31.41 -26.85
C ARG A 186 31.30 -31.50 -26.27
N GLU A 187 30.36 -31.93 -27.10
CA GLU A 187 28.96 -32.24 -26.79
C GLU A 187 28.82 -33.66 -26.23
N ASP A 188 27.64 -33.99 -25.71
CA ASP A 188 26.81 -35.08 -26.26
C ASP A 188 25.34 -34.86 -25.85
N GLY A 189 24.41 -35.29 -26.72
CA GLY A 189 22.95 -35.24 -26.52
C GLY A 189 22.44 -36.39 -25.62
N ASP A 190 21.14 -36.61 -25.45
CA ASP A 190 20.18 -36.73 -26.56
C ASP A 190 18.71 -36.43 -26.16
N SER A 191 17.81 -36.72 -27.08
CA SER A 191 16.45 -36.22 -27.22
C SER A 191 15.38 -37.18 -26.68
N ALA A 192 14.25 -36.65 -26.22
CA ALA A 192 12.98 -37.37 -26.22
C ALA A 192 11.81 -36.36 -26.38
N SER A 193 10.84 -36.70 -27.22
CA SER A 193 9.84 -35.78 -27.74
C SER A 193 8.41 -36.19 -27.40
N SER A 194 7.56 -35.18 -27.14
CA SER A 194 6.10 -35.20 -27.41
C SER A 194 5.22 -36.17 -26.57
N PRO A 195 3.87 -36.03 -26.60
CA PRO A 195 3.05 -35.06 -27.32
C PRO A 195 2.20 -34.11 -26.46
N ARG A 196 1.53 -33.19 -27.15
CA ARG A 196 0.45 -32.33 -26.62
C ARG A 196 -0.84 -33.13 -26.49
N ASP A 197 -1.70 -32.70 -25.58
CA ASP A 197 -3.15 -32.81 -25.76
C ASP A 197 -3.85 -31.48 -25.45
N SER A 198 -5.03 -31.29 -26.04
CA SER A 198 -5.67 -29.98 -26.15
C SER A 198 -7.08 -29.94 -25.55
N ASN A 199 -7.42 -28.76 -25.04
CA ASN A 199 -8.76 -28.15 -25.08
C ASN A 199 -9.86 -28.66 -24.12
N SER A 200 -10.22 -27.81 -23.15
CA SER A 200 -11.63 -27.47 -22.90
C SER A 200 -11.74 -26.03 -22.36
N ASN A 201 -12.95 -25.46 -22.45
CA ASN A 201 -13.14 -24.02 -22.66
C ASN A 201 -14.14 -23.43 -21.66
N SER A 202 -13.80 -22.31 -21.01
CA SER A 202 -14.77 -21.47 -20.29
C SER A 202 -14.41 -20.00 -20.41
N LYS A 203 -15.18 -19.27 -21.24
CA LYS A 203 -14.99 -17.83 -21.51
C LYS A 203 -15.31 -16.99 -20.27
N SER A 204 -14.39 -16.08 -19.91
CA SER A 204 -14.70 -14.90 -19.09
C SER A 204 -14.90 -13.67 -19.99
N PRO A 205 -15.69 -12.66 -19.60
CA PRO A 205 -15.94 -11.49 -20.45
C PRO A 205 -14.66 -10.68 -20.73
N PRO A 206 -14.51 -10.06 -21.92
CA PRO A 206 -13.38 -9.20 -22.21
C PRO A 206 -13.44 -7.91 -21.36
N PRO A 207 -12.29 -7.37 -20.92
CA PRO A 207 -12.25 -6.06 -20.27
C PRO A 207 -12.63 -4.94 -21.26
N PRO A 208 -13.18 -3.81 -20.77
CA PRO A 208 -13.68 -2.73 -21.63
C PRO A 208 -12.58 -2.05 -22.45
N ALA A 209 -13.02 -1.42 -23.55
CA ALA A 209 -12.22 -0.98 -24.68
C ALA A 209 -10.90 -0.25 -24.36
N ALA A 210 -9.85 -0.59 -25.11
CA ALA A 210 -8.56 0.08 -25.08
C ALA A 210 -8.65 1.49 -25.69
N SER A 211 -8.80 2.50 -24.83
CA SER A 211 -8.69 3.91 -25.21
C SER A 211 -7.26 4.27 -25.62
N SER A 212 -7.13 5.03 -26.70
CA SER A 212 -5.89 5.56 -27.29
C SER A 212 -4.79 5.95 -26.28
N GLY A 213 -3.58 5.44 -26.47
CA GLY A 213 -2.39 5.85 -25.71
C GLY A 213 -1.09 5.56 -26.47
N PRO A 214 0.08 6.02 -25.96
CA PRO A 214 1.38 5.88 -26.62
C PRO A 214 1.73 4.43 -27.01
N MET A 215 1.39 3.45 -26.18
CA MET A 215 1.56 2.02 -26.48
C MET A 215 0.85 1.58 -27.76
N LYS A 216 -0.35 2.11 -28.03
CA LYS A 216 -1.10 1.77 -29.24
C LYS A 216 -0.43 2.33 -30.49
N ARG A 217 0.13 3.54 -30.41
CA ARG A 217 0.93 4.13 -31.52
C ARG A 217 2.20 3.31 -31.80
N ILE A 218 2.86 2.81 -30.75
CA ILE A 218 4.04 1.92 -30.89
C ILE A 218 3.64 0.59 -31.54
N GLU A 219 2.50 0.01 -31.15
CA GLU A 219 1.97 -1.22 -31.73
C GLU A 219 1.54 -1.03 -33.20
N GLU A 220 0.88 0.09 -33.52
CA GLU A 220 0.54 0.51 -34.89
C GLU A 220 1.81 0.68 -35.75
N LEU A 221 2.84 1.39 -35.29
CA LEU A 221 4.14 1.53 -35.98
C LEU A 221 4.91 0.21 -36.12
N SER A 222 4.84 -0.66 -35.11
CA SER A 222 5.42 -2.01 -35.16
C SER A 222 4.71 -2.89 -36.20
N SER A 223 3.39 -2.76 -36.32
CA SER A 223 2.61 -3.45 -37.34
C SER A 223 2.91 -2.92 -38.74
N GLU A 224 3.08 -1.60 -38.92
CA GLU A 224 3.50 -1.00 -40.20
C GLU A 224 4.89 -1.52 -40.60
N PHE A 225 5.86 -1.52 -39.68
CA PHE A 225 7.19 -2.08 -39.94
C PHE A 225 7.12 -3.55 -40.35
N THR A 226 6.43 -4.39 -39.59
CA THR A 226 6.38 -5.84 -39.83
C THR A 226 5.64 -6.20 -41.12
N ALA A 227 4.54 -5.51 -41.43
CA ALA A 227 3.71 -5.82 -42.60
C ALA A 227 4.25 -5.23 -43.92
N LYS A 228 4.79 -4.01 -43.88
CA LYS A 228 5.13 -3.24 -45.10
C LYS A 228 6.62 -3.15 -45.36
N TRP A 229 7.42 -2.89 -44.33
CA TRP A 229 8.83 -2.52 -44.51
C TRP A 229 9.78 -3.73 -44.37
N LEU A 230 9.52 -4.60 -43.40
CA LEU A 230 10.33 -5.80 -43.15
C LEU A 230 10.44 -6.73 -44.38
N PRO A 231 9.37 -7.04 -45.15
CA PRO A 231 9.49 -7.89 -46.34
C PRO A 231 10.41 -7.29 -47.41
N VAL A 232 10.32 -5.97 -47.62
CA VAL A 232 11.14 -5.24 -48.61
C VAL A 232 12.60 -5.20 -48.19
N CYS A 233 12.89 -4.98 -46.90
CA CYS A 233 14.25 -5.08 -46.37
C CYS A 233 14.83 -6.48 -46.53
N VAL A 234 14.06 -7.53 -46.22
CA VAL A 234 14.47 -8.93 -46.39
C VAL A 234 14.75 -9.25 -47.86
N GLN A 235 13.85 -8.85 -48.77
CA GLN A 235 14.01 -9.04 -50.21
C GLN A 235 15.27 -8.35 -50.74
N TYR A 236 15.49 -7.08 -50.38
CA TYR A 236 16.70 -6.35 -50.77
C TYR A 236 17.99 -7.01 -50.23
N THR A 237 17.98 -7.57 -49.01
CA THR A 237 19.14 -8.31 -48.48
C THR A 237 19.35 -9.69 -49.11
N ALA A 238 18.29 -10.35 -49.58
CA ALA A 238 18.36 -11.68 -50.19
C ALA A 238 18.75 -11.63 -51.68
N SER A 239 18.30 -10.60 -52.39
CA SER A 239 18.57 -10.38 -53.81
C SER A 239 18.82 -8.89 -54.09
N PRO A 240 20.01 -8.34 -53.73
CA PRO A 240 20.35 -6.96 -54.04
C PRO A 240 20.55 -6.78 -55.56
N PRO A 241 20.23 -5.59 -56.13
CA PRO A 241 20.46 -5.32 -57.54
C PRO A 241 21.91 -5.56 -57.96
N SER A 242 22.13 -6.14 -59.15
CA SER A 242 23.47 -6.45 -59.66
C SER A 242 24.31 -5.20 -59.94
N ASP A 243 23.69 -4.14 -60.46
CA ASP A 243 24.37 -2.89 -60.76
C ASP A 243 24.65 -2.07 -59.49
N PRO A 244 25.87 -1.50 -59.33
CA PRO A 244 26.26 -0.83 -58.09
C PRO A 244 25.46 0.46 -57.83
N LYS A 245 25.14 1.23 -58.89
CA LYS A 245 24.41 2.50 -58.76
C LYS A 245 22.96 2.30 -58.31
N THR A 246 22.24 1.37 -58.93
CA THR A 246 20.84 1.08 -58.57
C THR A 246 20.74 0.48 -57.17
N ARG A 247 21.69 -0.38 -56.80
CA ARG A 247 21.84 -0.90 -55.42
C ARG A 247 21.99 0.22 -54.39
N GLU A 248 22.87 1.20 -54.63
CA GLU A 248 23.06 2.35 -53.74
C GLU A 248 21.81 3.25 -53.66
N GLU A 249 21.15 3.50 -54.79
CA GLU A 249 19.92 4.29 -54.87
C GLU A 249 18.74 3.63 -54.14
N GLU A 250 18.53 2.32 -54.32
CA GLU A 250 17.50 1.56 -53.60
C GLU A 250 17.79 1.48 -52.11
N HIS A 251 19.04 1.20 -51.71
CA HIS A 251 19.44 1.21 -50.30
C HIS A 251 19.16 2.57 -49.64
N ARG A 252 19.57 3.67 -50.30
CA ARG A 252 19.33 5.03 -49.81
C ARG A 252 17.84 5.32 -49.69
N LYS A 253 17.04 5.02 -50.72
CA LYS A 253 15.59 5.22 -50.70
C LYS A 253 14.90 4.42 -49.60
N LEU A 254 15.29 3.16 -49.38
CA LEU A 254 14.72 2.30 -48.33
C LEU A 254 15.10 2.79 -46.93
N SER A 255 16.37 3.12 -46.71
CA SER A 255 16.87 3.63 -45.42
C SER A 255 16.29 4.99 -45.05
N GLU A 256 16.22 5.95 -45.98
CA GLU A 256 15.55 7.24 -45.79
C GLU A 256 14.06 7.04 -45.49
N SER A 257 13.37 6.17 -46.24
CA SER A 257 11.94 5.90 -46.04
C SER A 257 11.64 5.25 -44.70
N LEU A 258 12.50 4.33 -44.23
CA LEU A 258 12.37 3.65 -42.94
C LEU A 258 12.70 4.61 -41.79
N LEU A 259 13.73 5.44 -41.94
CA LEU A 259 14.07 6.51 -41.00
C LEU A 259 12.88 7.46 -40.79
N GLN A 260 12.28 7.93 -41.88
CA GLN A 260 11.17 8.89 -41.84
C GLN A 260 9.84 8.26 -41.41
N SER A 261 9.53 7.05 -41.89
CA SER A 261 8.23 6.42 -41.66
C SER A 261 8.12 5.74 -40.30
N ILE A 262 9.24 5.29 -39.72
CA ILE A 262 9.26 4.49 -38.49
C ILE A 262 10.11 5.14 -37.41
N LEU A 263 11.42 5.35 -37.63
CA LEU A 263 12.32 5.79 -36.55
C LEU A 263 11.95 7.19 -36.01
N LEU A 264 11.84 8.19 -36.88
CA LEU A 264 11.45 9.55 -36.46
C LEU A 264 10.04 9.60 -35.87
N LYS A 265 9.11 8.73 -36.30
CA LYS A 265 7.79 8.62 -35.69
C LYS A 265 7.81 7.94 -34.32
N LEU A 266 8.65 6.92 -34.13
CA LEU A 266 8.86 6.24 -32.84
C LEU A 266 9.52 7.17 -31.82
N ASP A 267 10.55 7.91 -32.22
CA ASP A 267 11.22 8.91 -31.38
C ASP A 267 10.26 10.05 -30.99
N GLY A 268 9.33 10.42 -31.89
CA GLY A 268 8.24 11.36 -31.62
C GLY A 268 7.09 10.80 -30.76
N VAL A 269 7.09 9.50 -30.38
CA VAL A 269 6.14 8.99 -29.39
C VAL A 269 6.61 9.36 -27.99
N GLU A 270 6.18 10.55 -27.54
CA GLU A 270 6.24 10.92 -26.13
C GLU A 270 5.41 9.92 -25.30
N THR A 271 6.07 8.89 -24.79
CA THR A 271 5.54 8.11 -23.68
C THR A 271 5.58 8.99 -22.44
N GLU A 272 4.43 9.58 -22.09
CA GLU A 272 4.23 10.22 -20.78
C GLU A 272 4.80 9.27 -19.71
N GLY A 273 5.89 9.70 -19.06
CA GLY A 273 6.83 8.76 -18.47
C GLY A 273 6.17 7.84 -17.43
N ILE A 274 6.21 6.52 -17.68
CA ILE A 274 5.55 5.43 -16.93
C ILE A 274 4.96 5.89 -15.59
N ALA A 275 3.65 6.12 -15.57
CA ALA A 275 2.94 6.75 -14.46
C ALA A 275 3.28 6.10 -13.11
N GLU A 276 3.67 6.92 -12.13
CA GLU A 276 4.08 6.43 -10.82
C GLU A 276 2.85 5.97 -10.01
N VAL A 277 2.71 4.65 -9.83
CA VAL A 277 1.56 4.06 -9.12
C VAL A 277 1.83 4.05 -7.62
N VAL A 278 1.11 4.91 -6.89
CA VAL A 278 1.16 4.92 -5.42
C VAL A 278 0.16 3.91 -4.86
N ILE A 279 0.65 2.92 -4.12
CA ILE A 279 -0.14 1.89 -3.45
C ILE A 279 -0.15 2.13 -1.94
N ASP A 280 -1.33 2.09 -1.33
CA ASP A 280 -1.52 2.11 0.11
C ASP A 280 -1.24 0.72 0.73
N GLY A 281 -0.21 0.59 1.56
CA GLY A 281 0.12 -0.65 2.26
C GLY A 281 -0.85 -1.04 3.37
N LYS A 282 -1.72 -0.11 3.85
CA LYS A 282 -2.65 -0.38 4.95
C LYS A 282 -3.53 -1.60 4.65
N GLY A 283 -3.56 -2.56 5.56
CA GLY A 283 -4.46 -3.70 5.47
C GLY A 283 -4.11 -4.74 4.40
N HIS A 284 -2.95 -4.64 3.74
CA HIS A 284 -2.50 -5.63 2.75
C HIS A 284 -1.65 -6.73 3.39
N LEU A 285 -1.75 -7.96 2.88
CA LEU A 285 -0.89 -9.08 3.25
C LEU A 285 0.47 -8.93 2.57
N LEU A 286 1.53 -8.73 3.37
CA LEU A 286 2.89 -8.39 2.94
C LEU A 286 3.40 -9.27 1.79
N GLY A 287 3.28 -10.60 1.90
CA GLY A 287 3.76 -11.52 0.86
C GLY A 287 2.96 -11.47 -0.44
N ARG A 288 1.63 -11.30 -0.37
CA ARG A 288 0.76 -11.21 -1.55
C ARG A 288 0.99 -9.90 -2.30
N LEU A 289 1.10 -8.79 -1.57
CA LEU A 289 1.41 -7.50 -2.15
C LEU A 289 2.81 -7.50 -2.78
N ALA A 290 3.82 -8.05 -2.09
CA ALA A 290 5.19 -8.13 -2.60
C ALA A 290 5.29 -8.92 -3.93
N SER A 291 4.52 -10.00 -4.07
CA SER A 291 4.52 -10.81 -5.31
C SER A 291 3.95 -10.04 -6.51
N ILE A 292 2.82 -9.37 -6.33
CA ILE A 292 2.18 -8.56 -7.38
C ILE A 292 3.10 -7.39 -7.76
N VAL A 293 3.65 -6.69 -6.76
CA VAL A 293 4.59 -5.58 -6.97
C VAL A 293 5.85 -6.06 -7.71
N ALA A 294 6.45 -7.18 -7.31
CA ALA A 294 7.64 -7.74 -7.98
C ALA A 294 7.41 -8.01 -9.48
N LYS A 295 6.23 -8.55 -9.84
CA LYS A 295 5.88 -8.78 -11.25
C LYS A 295 5.72 -7.47 -12.02
N GLN A 296 5.06 -6.46 -11.45
CA GLN A 296 4.85 -5.18 -12.12
C GLN A 296 6.16 -4.36 -12.29
N LEU A 297 7.06 -4.41 -11.31
CA LEU A 297 8.40 -3.81 -11.43
C LEU A 297 9.23 -4.43 -12.57
N LEU A 298 9.11 -5.74 -12.78
CA LEU A 298 9.74 -6.49 -13.88
C LEU A 298 9.08 -6.25 -15.25
N ASN A 299 7.81 -5.83 -15.27
CA ASN A 299 7.10 -5.34 -16.45
C ASN A 299 7.45 -3.88 -16.79
N GLY A 300 8.12 -3.15 -15.89
CA GLY A 300 8.55 -1.76 -16.11
C GLY A 300 7.84 -0.70 -15.26
N GLN A 301 6.79 -1.06 -14.51
CA GLN A 301 6.01 -0.09 -13.73
C GLN A 301 6.86 0.59 -12.65
N LYS A 302 6.73 1.91 -12.51
CA LYS A 302 7.22 2.66 -11.34
C LYS A 302 6.18 2.57 -10.22
N ILE A 303 6.58 2.08 -9.05
CA ILE A 303 5.66 1.80 -7.94
C ILE A 303 6.18 2.41 -6.64
N VAL A 304 5.29 3.12 -5.94
CA VAL A 304 5.54 3.68 -4.61
C VAL A 304 4.61 3.00 -3.63
N ILE A 305 5.13 2.55 -2.49
CA ILE A 305 4.32 1.94 -1.44
C ILE A 305 4.45 2.77 -0.19
N VAL A 306 3.32 3.27 0.28
CA VAL A 306 3.22 4.10 1.49
C VAL A 306 2.54 3.31 2.61
N ARG A 307 2.73 3.75 3.86
CA ARG A 307 2.17 3.11 5.06
C ARG A 307 2.60 1.66 5.27
N CYS A 308 3.89 1.38 5.10
CA CYS A 308 4.43 0.02 5.28
C CYS A 308 4.32 -0.48 6.73
N GLU A 309 4.25 0.40 7.71
CA GLU A 309 3.93 0.06 9.11
C GLU A 309 2.53 -0.57 9.27
N ALA A 310 1.59 -0.22 8.39
CA ALA A 310 0.21 -0.71 8.41
C ALA A 310 -0.03 -1.97 7.56
N LEU A 311 1.04 -2.57 7.01
CA LEU A 311 0.99 -3.89 6.37
C LEU A 311 0.69 -5.00 7.40
N ASN A 312 0.17 -6.13 6.91
CA ASN A 312 -0.16 -7.29 7.73
C ASN A 312 0.55 -8.58 7.31
N ILE A 313 0.78 -9.45 8.28
CA ILE A 313 1.26 -10.83 8.10
C ILE A 313 0.21 -11.75 8.73
N SER A 314 -0.15 -12.83 8.04
CA SER A 314 -1.14 -13.79 8.55
C SER A 314 -0.59 -14.66 9.68
N GLY A 315 -1.46 -14.97 10.66
CA GLY A 315 -1.10 -15.69 11.87
C GLY A 315 -0.74 -14.78 13.03
N GLU A 316 -0.64 -15.39 14.22
CA GLU A 316 -0.45 -14.68 15.48
C GLU A 316 0.87 -13.89 15.57
N PHE A 317 0.79 -12.74 16.24
CA PHE A 317 1.90 -11.84 16.51
C PHE A 317 3.14 -12.57 17.06
N PHE A 318 2.97 -13.39 18.11
CA PHE A 318 4.09 -14.10 18.75
C PHE A 318 4.81 -15.04 17.77
N ARG A 319 4.07 -15.71 16.87
CA ARG A 319 4.66 -16.57 15.83
C ARG A 319 5.45 -15.74 14.80
N ALA A 320 4.97 -14.55 14.43
CA ALA A 320 5.70 -13.65 13.55
C ALA A 320 6.99 -13.13 14.21
N LYS A 321 6.92 -12.76 15.50
CA LYS A 321 8.07 -12.35 16.33
C LYS A 321 9.13 -13.45 16.40
N LEU A 322 8.76 -14.68 16.78
CA LEU A 322 9.70 -15.81 16.84
C LEU A 322 10.38 -16.09 15.49
N LYS A 323 9.64 -16.06 14.39
CA LYS A 323 10.21 -16.19 13.03
C LYS A 323 11.22 -15.08 12.73
N TYR A 324 10.95 -13.85 13.15
CA TYR A 324 11.87 -12.74 12.95
C TYR A 324 13.12 -12.85 13.84
N HIS A 325 13.01 -13.22 15.12
CA HIS A 325 14.18 -13.50 15.98
C HIS A 325 15.02 -14.70 15.47
N ALA A 326 14.38 -15.73 14.91
CA ALA A 326 15.10 -16.82 14.24
C ALA A 326 15.88 -16.34 13.00
N TYR A 327 15.40 -15.30 12.30
CA TYR A 327 16.18 -14.62 11.26
C TYR A 327 17.29 -13.74 11.84
N LEU A 328 17.07 -13.02 12.95
CA LEU A 328 18.11 -12.20 13.61
C LEU A 328 19.29 -13.01 14.15
N ARG A 329 19.10 -14.29 14.47
CA ARG A 329 20.19 -15.21 14.83
C ARG A 329 21.07 -15.64 13.64
N LYS A 330 20.70 -15.32 12.40
CA LYS A 330 21.46 -15.70 11.19
C LYS A 330 22.53 -14.67 10.86
N MET A 331 23.69 -14.79 11.49
CA MET A 331 24.85 -13.92 11.27
C MET A 331 26.05 -14.71 10.72
N THR A 332 26.94 -14.04 9.99
CA THR A 332 28.22 -14.61 9.55
C THR A 332 29.17 -14.73 10.74
N ARG A 333 29.59 -15.96 11.08
CA ARG A 333 30.38 -16.24 12.29
C ARG A 333 31.76 -15.57 12.32
N TYR A 334 32.46 -15.50 11.18
CA TYR A 334 33.82 -14.94 11.12
C TYR A 334 33.84 -13.41 11.12
N ASN A 335 32.83 -12.77 10.52
CA ASN A 335 32.68 -11.32 10.52
C ASN A 335 31.20 -10.90 10.42
N PRO A 336 30.59 -10.45 11.53
CA PRO A 336 29.26 -9.86 11.59
C PRO A 336 28.92 -8.81 10.52
N THR A 337 29.88 -7.97 10.10
CA THR A 337 29.61 -6.79 9.26
C THR A 337 29.84 -7.04 7.76
N ARG A 338 30.61 -8.08 7.39
CA ARG A 338 31.02 -8.31 5.99
C ARG A 338 30.47 -9.62 5.44
N GLY A 339 29.74 -9.55 4.33
CA GLY A 339 29.22 -10.70 3.60
C GLY A 339 28.02 -11.42 4.25
N GLY A 340 27.54 -10.95 5.40
CA GLY A 340 26.42 -11.55 6.14
C GLY A 340 25.03 -10.99 5.81
N PRO A 341 23.96 -11.59 6.38
CA PRO A 341 22.59 -11.13 6.16
C PRO A 341 22.30 -9.82 6.92
N PHE A 342 22.25 -8.68 6.22
CA PHE A 342 21.79 -7.43 6.82
C PHE A 342 20.33 -7.52 7.28
N HIS A 343 20.10 -7.28 8.58
CA HIS A 343 18.78 -7.37 9.20
C HIS A 343 18.11 -5.97 9.28
N PHE A 344 17.17 -5.67 8.39
CA PHE A 344 16.47 -4.37 8.41
C PHE A 344 15.27 -4.35 9.35
N ARG A 345 15.25 -3.42 10.33
CA ARG A 345 14.18 -3.27 11.33
C ARG A 345 12.95 -2.52 10.82
N ALA A 346 13.15 -1.48 10.02
CA ALA A 346 12.11 -0.58 9.53
C ALA A 346 11.06 -1.32 8.65
N PRO A 347 9.74 -1.16 8.86
CA PRO A 347 8.68 -1.80 8.08
C PRO A 347 8.86 -1.70 6.56
N SER A 348 9.23 -0.52 6.07
CA SER A 348 9.53 -0.24 4.66
C SER A 348 10.64 -1.15 4.13
N ARG A 349 11.72 -1.31 4.90
CA ARG A 349 12.88 -2.12 4.53
C ARG A 349 12.63 -3.62 4.68
N ILE A 350 11.73 -4.03 5.57
CA ILE A 350 11.22 -5.41 5.62
C ILE A 350 10.43 -5.73 4.34
N PHE A 351 9.53 -4.82 3.91
CA PHE A 351 8.79 -4.99 2.67
C PHE A 351 9.71 -4.98 1.43
N TYR A 352 10.64 -4.02 1.34
CA TYR A 352 11.68 -3.98 0.30
C TYR A 352 12.46 -5.30 0.22
N LYS A 353 12.86 -5.88 1.37
CA LYS A 353 13.54 -7.17 1.42
C LYS A 353 12.68 -8.33 0.92
N ALA A 354 11.36 -8.29 1.14
CA ALA A 354 10.43 -9.27 0.58
C ALA A 354 10.36 -9.18 -0.95
N VAL A 355 10.20 -7.98 -1.51
CA VAL A 355 10.18 -7.77 -2.98
C VAL A 355 11.53 -8.12 -3.61
N ARG A 356 12.65 -7.70 -3.02
CA ARG A 356 14.01 -8.09 -3.46
C ARG A 356 14.23 -9.61 -3.45
N GLY A 357 13.55 -10.33 -2.56
CA GLY A 357 13.57 -11.80 -2.53
C GLY A 357 12.81 -12.46 -3.68
N MET A 358 11.92 -11.72 -4.36
CA MET A 358 11.09 -12.17 -5.48
C MET A 358 11.59 -11.65 -6.85
N ILE A 359 12.66 -10.84 -6.87
CA ILE A 359 13.29 -10.28 -8.07
C ILE A 359 14.71 -10.86 -8.23
N PRO A 360 15.17 -11.19 -9.46
CA PRO A 360 16.54 -11.61 -9.75
C PRO A 360 17.54 -10.44 -9.65
N HIS A 361 17.63 -9.83 -8.47
CA HIS A 361 18.32 -8.57 -8.15
C HIS A 361 19.85 -8.58 -8.30
N LYS A 362 20.44 -9.73 -8.64
CA LYS A 362 21.86 -9.83 -9.02
C LYS A 362 22.10 -9.54 -10.51
N THR A 363 21.05 -9.51 -11.32
CA THR A 363 21.10 -9.18 -12.75
C THR A 363 20.84 -7.68 -12.95
N ALA A 364 21.38 -7.10 -14.04
CA ALA A 364 21.14 -5.70 -14.40
C ALA A 364 19.63 -5.39 -14.53
N ARG A 365 18.86 -6.28 -15.18
CA ARG A 365 17.39 -6.16 -15.27
C ARG A 365 16.72 -6.15 -13.90
N GLY A 366 17.16 -7.00 -12.97
CA GLY A 366 16.61 -7.06 -11.61
C GLY A 366 17.01 -5.88 -10.73
N ALA A 367 18.20 -5.30 -10.94
CA ALA A 367 18.63 -4.06 -10.28
C ALA A 367 17.77 -2.87 -10.76
N ALA A 368 17.66 -2.67 -12.07
CA ALA A 368 16.80 -1.63 -12.66
C ALA A 368 15.32 -1.78 -12.28
N ALA A 369 14.83 -3.01 -12.07
CA ALA A 369 13.48 -3.25 -11.55
C ALA A 369 13.32 -2.83 -10.08
N LEU A 370 14.36 -2.93 -9.24
CA LEU A 370 14.32 -2.46 -7.86
C LEU A 370 14.47 -0.94 -7.73
N GLU A 371 15.18 -0.28 -8.64
CA GLU A 371 15.27 1.20 -8.69
C GLU A 371 13.91 1.86 -8.96
N ARG A 372 12.98 1.15 -9.61
CA ARG A 372 11.58 1.58 -9.84
C ARG A 372 10.69 1.50 -8.59
N LEU A 373 11.18 0.91 -7.49
CA LEU A 373 10.43 0.72 -6.26
C LEU A 373 10.83 1.73 -5.17
N LYS A 374 9.88 2.58 -4.77
CA LYS A 374 10.02 3.40 -3.55
C LYS A 374 9.12 2.84 -2.44
N VAL A 375 9.61 2.86 -1.20
CA VAL A 375 8.91 2.24 -0.06
C VAL A 375 9.05 3.13 1.17
N PHE A 376 7.93 3.53 1.76
CA PHE A 376 7.87 4.51 2.84
C PHE A 376 7.04 4.01 4.04
N GLU A 377 7.44 4.45 5.24
CA GLU A 377 6.60 4.47 6.44
C GLU A 377 5.79 5.77 6.47
N GLY A 378 4.52 5.70 6.87
CA GLY A 378 3.56 6.79 6.71
C GLY A 378 3.32 7.17 5.25
N VAL A 379 2.79 8.37 5.00
CA VAL A 379 2.64 8.95 3.66
C VAL A 379 3.36 10.30 3.58
N PRO A 380 4.63 10.35 3.14
CA PRO A 380 5.37 11.60 3.02
C PRO A 380 4.87 12.44 1.83
N PRO A 381 5.07 13.78 1.84
CA PRO A 381 4.93 14.60 0.64
C PRO A 381 5.86 14.11 -0.48
N PRO A 382 5.47 14.17 -1.77
CA PRO A 382 4.20 14.67 -2.31
C PRO A 382 3.07 13.61 -2.35
N TYR A 383 3.32 12.40 -1.86
CA TYR A 383 2.39 11.26 -1.94
C TYR A 383 1.17 11.40 -1.03
N ASP A 384 1.17 12.36 -0.10
CA ASP A 384 0.05 12.71 0.78
C ASP A 384 -1.15 13.22 -0.02
N LYS A 385 -0.91 14.13 -0.98
CA LYS A 385 -1.90 14.76 -1.86
C LYS A 385 -2.35 13.87 -3.04
N GLN A 386 -1.54 12.89 -3.43
CA GLN A 386 -1.85 11.99 -4.55
C GLN A 386 -2.92 10.94 -4.20
N LYS A 387 -3.69 10.48 -5.21
CA LYS A 387 -4.63 9.36 -5.04
C LYS A 387 -3.82 8.07 -4.83
N LYS A 388 -4.15 7.35 -3.76
CA LYS A 388 -3.50 6.08 -3.38
C LYS A 388 -4.38 4.91 -3.80
N MET A 389 -3.77 3.97 -4.51
CA MET A 389 -4.42 2.77 -5.05
C MET A 389 -4.34 1.61 -4.06
N VAL A 390 -5.19 0.60 -4.25
CA VAL A 390 -5.33 -0.58 -3.40
C VAL A 390 -5.30 -1.82 -4.29
N VAL A 391 -4.78 -2.94 -3.79
CA VAL A 391 -4.65 -4.21 -4.53
C VAL A 391 -5.58 -5.26 -3.91
N PRO A 392 -6.80 -5.47 -4.45
CA PRO A 392 -7.80 -6.38 -3.85
C PRO A 392 -7.34 -7.84 -3.73
N GLN A 393 -6.43 -8.28 -4.60
CA GLN A 393 -5.82 -9.62 -4.53
C GLN A 393 -4.87 -9.81 -3.33
N ALA A 394 -4.44 -8.72 -2.69
CA ALA A 394 -3.56 -8.71 -1.52
C ALA A 394 -4.21 -8.13 -0.25
N LEU A 395 -5.39 -7.51 -0.33
CA LEU A 395 -6.14 -7.05 0.85
C LEU A 395 -6.43 -8.17 1.85
N ARG A 396 -6.05 -7.97 3.11
CA ARG A 396 -6.28 -8.93 4.21
C ARG A 396 -7.75 -9.31 4.34
N VAL A 397 -8.66 -8.33 4.32
CA VAL A 397 -10.11 -8.55 4.51
C VAL A 397 -10.72 -9.46 3.43
N LEU A 398 -10.17 -9.47 2.21
CA LEU A 398 -10.64 -10.31 1.10
C LEU A 398 -9.90 -11.64 0.98
N ARG A 399 -8.81 -11.85 1.76
CA ARG A 399 -7.82 -12.93 1.51
C ARG A 399 -7.43 -13.72 2.76
N LEU A 400 -7.91 -13.31 3.92
CA LEU A 400 -7.78 -14.00 5.20
C LEU A 400 -9.19 -14.20 5.75
N GLN A 401 -9.54 -15.43 6.13
CA GLN A 401 -10.85 -15.73 6.74
C GLN A 401 -11.08 -14.84 7.99
N PRO A 402 -12.33 -14.40 8.24
CA PRO A 402 -12.73 -13.77 9.50
C PRO A 402 -12.30 -14.61 10.72
N GLY A 403 -12.09 -13.95 11.86
CA GLY A 403 -11.61 -14.58 13.10
C GLY A 403 -10.14 -15.04 13.12
N ARG A 404 -9.44 -15.13 11.98
CA ARG A 404 -8.03 -15.53 11.95
C ARG A 404 -7.12 -14.39 12.42
N LYS A 405 -6.32 -14.66 13.47
CA LYS A 405 -5.30 -13.74 13.99
C LYS A 405 -4.31 -13.30 12.89
N TYR A 406 -3.90 -12.04 12.96
CA TYR A 406 -2.88 -11.45 12.10
C TYR A 406 -1.93 -10.54 12.90
N CYS A 407 -0.76 -10.28 12.34
CA CYS A 407 0.25 -9.38 12.86
C CYS A 407 0.28 -8.09 12.02
N THR A 408 0.48 -6.93 12.64
CA THR A 408 0.79 -5.67 11.95
C THR A 408 2.32 -5.50 11.90
N VAL A 409 2.86 -5.10 10.75
CA VAL A 409 4.32 -5.04 10.53
C VAL A 409 4.97 -3.97 11.41
N GLY A 410 4.33 -2.81 11.61
CA GLY A 410 4.83 -1.76 12.50
C GLY A 410 5.12 -2.25 13.93
N ARG A 411 4.17 -2.97 14.55
CA ARG A 411 4.37 -3.58 15.88
C ARG A 411 5.52 -4.60 15.87
N LEU A 412 5.57 -5.47 14.86
CA LEU A 412 6.64 -6.45 14.73
C LEU A 412 8.00 -5.76 14.67
N SER A 413 8.13 -4.75 13.80
CA SER A 413 9.33 -3.93 13.61
C SER A 413 9.79 -3.26 14.89
N HIS A 414 8.87 -2.66 15.65
CA HIS A 414 9.21 -2.00 16.91
C HIS A 414 9.78 -2.98 17.94
N GLU A 415 9.10 -4.10 18.19
CA GLU A 415 9.54 -5.13 19.14
C GLU A 415 10.87 -5.83 18.75
N VAL A 416 11.37 -5.63 17.51
CA VAL A 416 12.68 -6.13 17.07
C VAL A 416 13.76 -5.05 16.96
N GLY A 417 13.41 -3.76 17.19
CA GLY A 417 14.37 -2.64 17.28
C GLY A 417 14.14 -1.46 16.32
N TRP A 418 12.94 -1.25 15.78
CA TRP A 418 12.60 -0.03 15.02
C TRP A 418 12.19 1.10 15.97
N LYS A 419 13.02 2.16 16.01
CA LYS A 419 12.89 3.28 16.97
C LYS A 419 11.88 4.36 16.57
N TYR A 420 11.44 4.40 15.32
CA TYR A 420 10.67 5.53 14.77
C TYR A 420 9.15 5.35 14.78
N GLN A 421 8.62 4.35 15.50
CA GLN A 421 7.18 4.10 15.56
C GLN A 421 6.39 5.36 15.98
N ASP A 422 6.81 6.00 17.08
CA ASP A 422 6.06 7.11 17.66
C ASP A 422 6.19 8.40 16.82
N VAL A 423 7.36 8.60 16.19
CA VAL A 423 7.60 9.67 15.22
C VAL A 423 6.66 9.53 14.01
N VAL A 424 6.59 8.33 13.42
CA VAL A 424 5.69 8.05 12.28
C VAL A 424 4.23 8.14 12.70
N ALA A 425 3.86 7.69 13.90
CA ALA A 425 2.50 7.82 14.42
C ALA A 425 2.05 9.29 14.54
N ARG A 426 2.89 10.15 15.13
CA ARG A 426 2.68 11.60 15.25
C ARG A 426 2.54 12.29 13.89
N LEU A 427 3.40 11.95 12.93
CA LEU A 427 3.35 12.49 11.56
C LEU A 427 2.09 12.03 10.80
N GLU A 428 1.72 10.75 10.89
CA GLU A 428 0.49 10.23 10.30
C GLU A 428 -0.77 10.83 10.93
N GLU A 429 -0.75 11.15 12.23
CA GLU A 429 -1.86 11.88 12.87
C GLU A 429 -1.97 13.31 12.34
N ARG A 430 -0.86 14.07 12.30
CA ARG A 430 -0.82 15.42 11.70
C ARG A 430 -1.38 15.40 10.28
N ARG A 431 -0.98 14.40 9.47
CA ARG A 431 -1.45 14.21 8.11
C ARG A 431 -2.94 13.82 8.01
N LYS A 432 -3.47 12.99 8.92
CA LYS A 432 -4.91 12.63 8.97
C LYS A 432 -5.77 13.84 9.28
N ALA A 433 -5.39 14.67 10.25
CA ALA A 433 -6.12 15.88 10.62
C ALA A 433 -6.19 16.90 9.46
N LYS A 434 -5.06 17.15 8.77
CA LYS A 434 -5.03 17.91 7.51
C LYS A 434 -5.95 17.29 6.44
N GLY A 435 -5.88 15.97 6.28
CA GLY A 435 -6.70 15.23 5.31
C GLY A 435 -8.21 15.34 5.56
N ALA A 436 -8.64 15.33 6.82
CA ALA A 436 -10.04 15.54 7.21
C ALA A 436 -10.52 16.96 6.88
N ALA A 437 -9.72 17.99 7.24
CA ALA A 437 -10.03 19.39 6.92
C ALA A 437 -10.04 19.67 5.40
N TYR A 438 -9.22 18.96 4.62
CA TYR A 438 -9.31 18.98 3.16
C TYR A 438 -10.57 18.27 2.64
N TYR A 439 -10.92 17.11 3.19
CA TYR A 439 -12.08 16.34 2.75
C TYR A 439 -13.41 17.07 2.98
N GLU A 440 -13.61 17.71 4.14
CA GLU A 440 -14.84 18.49 4.39
C GLU A 440 -14.95 19.69 3.44
N ARG A 441 -13.85 20.41 3.16
CA ARG A 441 -13.83 21.46 2.11
C ARG A 441 -14.20 20.89 0.74
N LYS A 442 -13.63 19.74 0.36
CA LYS A 442 -13.94 19.07 -0.91
C LYS A 442 -15.40 18.62 -1.00
N LYS A 443 -15.99 18.17 0.12
CA LYS A 443 -17.39 17.72 0.22
C LYS A 443 -18.37 18.88 0.10
N VAL A 444 -18.07 20.04 0.70
CA VAL A 444 -18.84 21.27 0.50
C VAL A 444 -18.78 21.73 -0.96
N ALA A 445 -17.57 21.80 -1.54
CA ALA A 445 -17.40 22.17 -2.95
C ALA A 445 -18.10 21.20 -3.92
N ALA A 446 -18.08 19.89 -3.62
CA ALA A 446 -18.77 18.88 -4.41
C ALA A 446 -20.31 19.02 -4.35
N ARG A 447 -20.86 19.39 -3.19
CA ARG A 447 -22.30 19.71 -3.04
C ARG A 447 -22.67 20.94 -3.88
N GLN A 448 -21.94 22.05 -3.69
CA GLN A 448 -22.12 23.28 -4.47
C GLN A 448 -22.06 23.02 -5.97
N LEU A 449 -21.10 22.21 -6.44
CA LEU A 449 -20.98 21.82 -7.84
C LEU A 449 -22.15 20.93 -8.30
N SER A 450 -22.68 20.05 -7.45
CA SER A 450 -23.86 19.23 -7.77
C SER A 450 -25.15 20.07 -7.84
N ASP A 451 -25.30 21.08 -6.98
CA ASP A 451 -26.47 21.95 -6.98
C ASP A 451 -26.40 22.96 -8.12
N ALA A 452 -25.22 23.50 -8.43
CA ALA A 452 -24.98 24.28 -9.64
C ALA A 452 -25.28 23.48 -10.92
N LYS A 453 -24.93 22.18 -10.97
CA LYS A 453 -25.28 21.30 -12.10
C LYS A 453 -26.79 21.08 -12.25
N LYS A 454 -27.53 20.92 -11.16
CA LYS A 454 -29.01 20.79 -11.20
C LYS A 454 -29.68 22.08 -11.67
N ASN A 455 -29.16 23.23 -11.23
CA ASN A 455 -29.73 24.55 -11.52
C ASN A 455 -29.23 25.12 -12.86
N ALA A 456 -28.28 24.46 -13.54
CA ALA A 456 -27.75 24.90 -14.82
C ALA A 456 -28.77 24.67 -15.94
N SER A 457 -29.25 25.77 -16.53
CA SER A 457 -29.94 25.75 -17.81
C SER A 457 -29.00 25.19 -18.89
N THR A 458 -29.25 23.94 -19.30
CA THR A 458 -28.52 23.28 -20.40
C THR A 458 -29.38 23.33 -21.66
N LYS A 459 -28.74 23.51 -22.82
CA LYS A 459 -29.46 23.48 -24.11
C LYS A 459 -30.05 22.09 -24.31
N THR A 460 -31.32 22.03 -24.73
CA THR A 460 -32.08 20.77 -24.89
C THR A 460 -31.38 19.77 -25.81
N GLU A 461 -30.67 20.26 -26.84
CA GLU A 461 -29.86 19.45 -27.76
C GLU A 461 -28.67 18.79 -27.06
N THR A 462 -27.92 19.52 -26.24
CA THR A 462 -26.78 18.96 -25.50
C THR A 462 -27.23 17.98 -24.42
N ALA A 463 -28.40 18.22 -23.80
CA ALA A 463 -28.99 17.27 -22.86
C ALA A 463 -29.40 15.96 -23.55
N LYS A 464 -30.04 16.03 -24.73
CA LYS A 464 -30.38 14.85 -25.54
C LYS A 464 -29.13 14.07 -25.99
N ALA A 465 -28.07 14.78 -26.41
CA ALA A 465 -26.81 14.16 -26.80
C ALA A 465 -26.12 13.43 -25.63
N LEU A 466 -26.07 14.04 -24.43
CA LEU A 466 -25.52 13.41 -23.23
C LEU A 466 -26.32 12.19 -22.79
N ALA A 467 -27.66 12.28 -22.80
CA ALA A 467 -28.55 11.18 -22.46
C ALA A 467 -28.39 9.98 -23.40
N ALA A 468 -28.14 10.21 -24.70
CA ALA A 468 -27.86 9.14 -25.67
C ALA A 468 -26.57 8.35 -25.35
N PHE A 469 -25.65 8.94 -24.59
CA PHE A 469 -24.44 8.28 -24.07
C PHE A 469 -24.57 7.84 -22.60
N GLY A 470 -25.73 8.04 -21.96
CA GLY A 470 -26.01 7.62 -20.58
C GLY A 470 -25.40 8.51 -19.48
N TYR A 471 -25.18 9.81 -19.75
CA TYR A 471 -24.65 10.80 -18.79
C TYR A 471 -25.73 11.65 -18.11
#